data_AF-A0A358KK68-F1
#
_entry.id   AF-A0A358KK68-F1
#
_cell.length_a   1.000
_cell.length_b   1.000
_cell.length_c   1.000
_cell.angle_alpha   90.00
_cell.angle_beta   90.00
_cell.angle_gamma   90.00
#
_symmetry.space_group_name_H-M   'P 1'
#
loop_
_entity.id
_entity.type
_entity.pdbx_description
1 polymer ?
#
loop_
_entity_poly.entity_id
_entity_poly.type
_entity_poly.pdbx_seq_one_letter_code
_entity_poly.pdbx_strand_id
1 'polypeptide(L)'
;MAKPLGIDKRALGQAHLKLAKRPVGCYLNRHMFGEIRNQQGEKIDYTVHAGESRSDFIAIIGHGVTGNKDRPFILALAEGLETAGVPTLRMSFTGNGDSEGQFVD
;
A
#
# COMPACT_ATOMS: atom_id res chain seq x y z
N MET A 1 35.01 -19.00 -61.71
CA MET A 1 33.90 -18.04 -61.97
C MET A 1 32.75 -18.44 -61.05
N ALA A 2 32.72 -17.88 -59.83
CA ALA A 2 31.91 -16.72 -59.43
C ALA A 2 30.41 -17.03 -59.33
N LYS A 3 29.92 -17.11 -58.07
CA LYS A 3 28.50 -17.18 -57.67
C LYS A 3 27.76 -15.90 -58.12
N PRO A 4 26.41 -15.94 -58.12
CA PRO A 4 25.76 -15.12 -57.11
C PRO A 4 24.69 -15.92 -56.34
N LEU A 5 24.93 -16.12 -55.04
CA LEU A 5 23.88 -16.47 -54.09
C LEU A 5 23.06 -15.20 -53.84
N GLY A 6 21.74 -15.31 -54.01
CA GLY A 6 20.80 -14.25 -53.72
C GLY A 6 20.96 -13.73 -52.29
N ILE A 7 20.99 -12.41 -52.17
CA ILE A 7 20.96 -11.68 -50.90
C ILE A 7 19.53 -11.80 -50.34
N ASP A 8 19.32 -12.64 -49.33
CA ASP A 8 18.16 -12.50 -48.43
C ASP A 8 18.56 -11.58 -47.27
N LYS A 9 17.92 -10.42 -47.19
CA LYS A 9 18.18 -9.33 -46.23
C LYS A 9 17.68 -9.64 -44.81
N ARG A 10 17.74 -10.89 -44.35
CA ARG A 10 17.36 -11.28 -42.97
C ARG A 10 18.54 -11.27 -42.00
N ALA A 11 19.42 -10.30 -42.13
CA ALA A 11 20.26 -9.86 -41.03
C ALA A 11 19.55 -8.69 -40.33
N LEU A 12 19.57 -8.68 -39.00
CA LEU A 12 18.97 -7.69 -38.08
C LEU A 12 17.56 -8.04 -37.56
N GLY A 13 17.39 -9.29 -37.12
CA GLY A 13 16.38 -9.63 -36.12
C GLY A 13 16.87 -9.24 -34.73
N GLN A 14 16.30 -8.16 -34.20
CA GLN A 14 16.67 -7.47 -32.97
C GLN A 14 16.75 -8.41 -31.76
N ALA A 15 17.85 -8.32 -31.01
CA ALA A 15 17.98 -8.91 -29.69
C ALA A 15 16.97 -8.24 -28.75
N HIS A 16 15.78 -8.82 -28.67
CA HIS A 16 14.75 -8.37 -27.76
C HIS A 16 15.08 -8.94 -26.37
N LEU A 17 15.83 -8.17 -25.59
CA LEU A 17 15.98 -8.36 -24.15
C LEU A 17 14.60 -8.16 -23.52
N LYS A 18 13.78 -9.21 -23.53
CA LYS A 18 12.50 -9.23 -22.83
C LYS A 18 12.82 -9.34 -21.36
N LEU A 19 12.82 -8.18 -20.71
CA LEU A 19 12.86 -7.95 -19.28
C LEU A 19 12.19 -9.11 -18.55
N ALA A 20 12.98 -9.88 -17.81
CA ALA A 20 12.46 -10.86 -16.87
C ALA A 20 11.46 -10.14 -15.96
N LYS A 21 10.17 -10.47 -16.10
CA LYS A 21 9.16 -10.07 -15.13
C LYS A 21 9.58 -10.69 -13.81
N ARG A 22 10.17 -9.87 -12.94
CA ARG A 22 10.52 -10.25 -11.57
C ARG A 22 9.25 -10.83 -10.92
N PRO A 23 9.29 -12.03 -10.33
CA PRO A 23 8.20 -12.50 -9.51
C PRO A 23 8.25 -11.67 -8.23
N VAL A 24 7.46 -10.61 -8.16
CA VAL A 24 7.06 -10.02 -6.87
C VAL A 24 5.94 -10.95 -6.42
N GLY A 25 6.18 -11.95 -5.58
CA GLY A 25 6.76 -11.81 -4.25
C GLY A 25 5.58 -11.66 -3.30
N CYS A 26 5.13 -12.80 -2.74
CA CYS A 26 4.21 -12.98 -1.61
C CYS A 26 2.89 -12.18 -1.58
N TYR A 27 1.80 -12.93 -1.35
CA TYR A 27 0.46 -12.44 -1.01
C TYR A 27 0.45 -11.66 0.32
N LEU A 28 0.98 -10.44 0.35
CA LEU A 28 0.57 -9.45 1.35
C LEU A 28 -0.25 -8.38 0.64
N ASN A 29 -1.47 -8.21 1.14
CA ASN A 29 -2.37 -7.14 0.77
C ASN A 29 -1.58 -5.82 0.77
N ARG A 30 -1.49 -5.14 -0.37
CA ARG A 30 -0.64 -3.94 -0.58
C ARG A 30 -1.05 -2.76 0.34
N HIS A 31 -2.09 -2.97 1.14
CA HIS A 31 -2.76 -2.02 2.02
C HIS A 31 -2.57 -2.32 3.53
N MET A 32 -1.67 -3.22 3.93
CA MET A 32 -1.39 -3.48 5.35
C MET A 32 0.12 -3.52 5.63
N PHE A 33 0.55 -2.81 6.68
CA PHE A 33 1.91 -2.81 7.21
C PHE A 33 2.26 -4.04 8.05
N GLY A 34 1.38 -5.04 8.11
CA GLY A 34 1.46 -6.15 9.05
C GLY A 34 0.78 -5.81 10.38
N GLU A 35 1.28 -6.36 11.49
CA GLU A 35 0.73 -6.07 12.82
C GLU A 35 1.43 -4.86 13.44
N ILE A 36 0.65 -3.90 13.94
CA ILE A 36 1.17 -2.77 14.72
C ILE A 36 0.86 -3.05 16.18
N ARG A 37 1.87 -2.94 17.04
CA ARG A 37 1.74 -3.04 18.49
C ARG A 37 2.22 -1.77 19.17
N ASN A 38 1.55 -1.37 20.25
CA ASN A 38 2.02 -0.26 21.07
C ASN A 38 3.14 -0.68 22.03
N GLN A 39 3.57 0.23 22.90
CA GLN A 39 4.66 -0.02 23.86
C GLN A 39 4.33 -1.10 24.90
N GLN A 40 3.04 -1.35 25.17
CA GLN A 40 2.55 -2.39 26.07
C GLN A 40 2.42 -3.75 25.36
N GLY A 41 2.70 -3.80 24.05
CA GLY A 41 2.55 -4.99 23.24
C GLY A 41 1.12 -5.25 22.76
N GLU A 42 0.19 -4.30 22.97
CA GLU A 42 -1.20 -4.44 22.55
C GLU A 42 -1.31 -4.19 21.03
N LYS A 43 -2.04 -5.07 20.34
CA LYS A 43 -2.37 -4.91 18.93
C LYS A 43 -3.23 -3.67 18.70
N ILE A 44 -2.83 -2.87 17.72
CA ILE A 44 -3.56 -1.68 17.27
C ILE A 44 -4.35 -2.00 16.01
N ASP A 45 -5.63 -1.69 16.05
CA ASP A 45 -6.53 -1.76 14.91
C ASP A 45 -6.34 -0.54 14.00
N TYR A 46 -6.07 -0.80 12.71
CA TYR A 46 -5.79 0.25 11.73
C TYR A 46 -6.23 -0.12 10.31
N THR A 47 -6.28 0.88 9.44
CA THR A 47 -6.50 0.71 8.00
C THR A 47 -5.66 1.73 7.24
N VAL A 48 -5.05 1.31 6.13
CA VAL A 48 -4.24 2.17 5.26
C VAL A 48 -4.99 2.46 3.98
N HIS A 49 -5.05 3.74 3.65
CA HIS A 49 -5.46 4.26 2.36
C HIS A 49 -4.18 4.61 1.59
N ALA A 50 -3.81 3.73 0.66
CA ALA A 50 -2.57 3.84 -0.07
C ALA A 50 -2.81 4.71 -1.30
N GLY A 51 -2.41 5.98 -1.23
CA GLY A 51 -2.41 6.85 -2.41
C GLY A 51 -1.58 6.23 -3.54
N GLU A 52 -1.96 6.48 -4.79
CA GLU A 52 -1.27 5.92 -5.97
C GLU A 52 0.18 6.43 -6.13
N SER A 53 0.53 7.50 -5.42
CA SER A 53 1.82 8.19 -5.51
C SER A 53 2.72 7.86 -4.32
N ARG A 54 4.03 7.70 -4.58
CA ARG A 54 5.03 7.70 -3.51
C ARG A 54 5.03 9.08 -2.85
N SER A 55 4.59 9.15 -1.61
CA SER A 55 4.68 10.33 -0.76
C SER A 55 5.80 10.14 0.26
N ASP A 56 6.49 11.23 0.58
CA ASP A 56 7.48 11.27 1.67
C ASP A 56 6.82 11.38 3.05
N PHE A 57 5.50 11.58 3.09
CA PHE A 57 4.71 11.75 4.32
C PHE A 57 3.43 10.90 4.30
N ILE A 58 2.94 10.59 5.50
CA ILE A 58 1.67 9.89 5.75
C ILE A 58 0.86 10.68 6.78
N ALA A 59 -0.44 10.83 6.55
CA ALA A 59 -1.35 11.36 7.56
C ALA A 59 -1.81 10.23 8.50
N ILE A 60 -1.78 10.46 9.81
CA ILE A 60 -2.30 9.52 10.81
C ILE A 60 -3.55 10.12 11.45
N ILE A 61 -4.67 9.41 11.39
CA ILE A 61 -5.96 9.85 11.91
C ILE A 61 -6.37 8.95 13.09
N GLY A 62 -6.49 9.57 14.27
CA GLY A 62 -7.12 8.99 15.44
C GLY A 62 -8.59 9.41 15.57
N HIS A 63 -9.38 8.63 16.28
CA HIS A 63 -10.77 8.98 16.59
C HIS A 63 -10.92 9.86 17.82
N GLY A 64 -12.09 10.49 17.97
CA GLY A 64 -12.46 11.19 19.21
C GLY A 64 -12.77 10.23 20.36
N VAL A 65 -13.01 10.76 21.56
CA VAL A 65 -13.35 10.00 22.77
C VAL A 65 -14.52 9.03 22.50
N THR A 66 -14.40 7.78 22.99
CA THR A 66 -15.33 6.64 22.77
C THR A 66 -15.61 6.24 21.30
N GLY A 67 -14.82 6.73 20.35
CA GLY A 67 -14.91 6.40 18.93
C GLY A 67 -14.14 5.14 18.53
N ASN A 68 -14.06 4.92 17.22
CA ASN A 68 -13.14 3.97 16.58
C ASN A 68 -12.80 4.50 15.17
N LYS A 69 -11.89 3.84 14.46
CA LYS A 69 -11.43 4.28 13.13
C LYS A 69 -12.50 4.29 12.04
N ASP A 70 -13.63 3.60 12.22
CA ASP A 70 -14.67 3.39 11.20
C ASP A 70 -15.85 4.37 11.32
N ARG A 71 -15.74 5.40 12.17
CA ARG A 71 -16.75 6.47 12.23
C ARG A 71 -16.88 7.17 10.87
N PRO A 72 -18.11 7.51 10.42
CA PRO A 72 -18.33 8.05 9.07
C PRO A 72 -17.47 9.27 8.72
N PHE A 73 -17.28 10.18 9.67
CA PHE A 73 -16.44 11.36 9.47
C PHE A 73 -14.96 11.01 9.23
N ILE A 74 -14.42 10.04 9.97
CA ILE A 74 -13.02 9.60 9.84
C ILE A 74 -12.81 8.88 8.53
N LEU A 75 -13.76 8.02 8.14
CA LEU A 75 -13.71 7.34 6.85
C LEU A 75 -13.74 8.34 5.69
N ALA A 76 -14.69 9.27 5.70
CA ALA A 76 -14.81 10.30 4.66
C ALA A 76 -13.58 11.21 4.57
N LEU A 77 -12.97 11.57 5.71
CA LEU A 77 -11.71 12.33 5.72
C LEU A 77 -10.57 11.53 5.07
N ALA A 78 -10.45 10.25 5.39
CA ALA A 78 -9.39 9.40 4.85
C ALA A 78 -9.54 9.16 3.34
N GLU A 79 -10.77 8.93 2.86
CA GLU A 79 -11.08 8.81 1.42
C GLU A 79 -10.79 10.13 0.67
N GLY A 80 -11.10 11.27 1.28
CA GLY A 80 -10.77 12.59 0.73
C GLY A 80 -9.27 12.81 0.60
N LEU A 81 -8.48 12.41 1.60
CA LEU A 81 -7.02 12.49 1.56
C LEU A 81 -6.42 11.53 0.53
N GLU A 82 -6.94 10.30 0.44
CA GLU A 82 -6.55 9.34 -0.59
C GLU A 82 -6.77 9.90 -2.00
N THR A 83 -7.94 10.48 -2.24
CA THR A 83 -8.29 11.13 -3.51
C THR A 83 -7.36 12.31 -3.83
N ALA A 84 -6.89 13.02 -2.80
CA ALA A 84 -5.90 14.08 -2.94
C ALA A 84 -4.45 13.56 -3.11
N GLY A 85 -4.24 12.25 -3.16
CA GLY A 85 -2.94 11.61 -3.31
C GLY A 85 -2.10 11.58 -2.02
N VAL A 86 -2.73 11.80 -0.86
CA VAL A 86 -2.07 11.77 0.45
C VAL A 86 -2.29 10.40 1.10
N PRO A 87 -1.24 9.56 1.23
CA PRO A 87 -1.35 8.31 1.97
C PRO A 87 -1.80 8.57 3.40
N THR A 88 -2.74 7.76 3.86
CA THR A 88 -3.40 7.98 5.15
C THR A 88 -3.54 6.67 5.91
N LEU A 89 -3.24 6.69 7.20
CA LEU A 89 -3.51 5.60 8.14
C LEU A 89 -4.54 6.07 9.16
N ARG A 90 -5.64 5.33 9.29
CA ARG A 90 -6.64 5.54 10.35
C ARG A 90 -6.53 4.43 11.38
N MET A 91 -6.58 4.76 12.67
CA MET A 91 -6.40 3.78 13.74
C MET A 91 -7.39 3.96 14.90
N SER A 92 -7.68 2.85 15.57
CA SER A 92 -8.39 2.82 16.85
C SER A 92 -7.37 2.85 17.99
N PHE A 93 -7.58 3.72 18.99
CA PHE A 93 -6.72 3.74 20.18
C PHE A 93 -6.91 2.46 21.01
N THR A 94 -5.96 2.19 21.92
CA THR A 94 -6.07 1.10 22.91
C THR A 94 -7.45 1.09 23.56
N GLY A 95 -8.03 -0.11 23.70
CA GLY A 95 -9.34 -0.30 24.32
C GLY A 95 -10.54 0.16 23.50
N ASN A 96 -10.34 0.52 22.23
CA ASN A 96 -11.41 0.93 21.31
C ASN A 96 -11.34 0.14 19.99
N GLY A 97 -12.50 -0.03 19.34
CA GLY A 97 -12.57 -0.79 18.08
C GLY A 97 -12.04 -2.22 18.26
N ASP A 98 -11.22 -2.68 17.31
CA ASP A 98 -10.57 -4.00 17.37
C ASP A 98 -9.15 -3.95 17.97
N SER A 99 -8.77 -2.81 18.57
CA SER A 99 -7.51 -2.68 19.31
C SER A 99 -7.60 -3.46 20.62
N GLU A 100 -6.49 -4.05 21.04
CA GLU A 100 -6.36 -4.67 22.34
C GLU A 100 -6.32 -3.63 23.48
N GLY A 101 -6.28 -4.13 24.72
CA GLY A 101 -6.29 -3.33 25.94
C GLY A 101 -7.69 -2.93 26.40
N GLN A 102 -7.76 -1.98 27.33
CA GLN A 102 -9.02 -1.52 27.92
C GLN A 102 -9.07 0.01 27.95
N PHE A 103 -10.23 0.55 27.57
CA PHE A 103 -10.52 1.96 27.77
C PHE A 103 -11.03 2.14 29.20
N VAL A 104 -10.26 2.86 30.01
CA VAL A 104 -10.55 3.12 31.43
C VAL A 104 -10.75 4.63 31.62
N ASP A 105 -11.68 4.98 32.51
CA ASP A 105 -12.07 6.36 32.84
C ASP A 105 -11.02 7.11 33.68
#